data_AF-A0A353RS03-F1
#
_entry.id   AF-A0A353RS03-F1
#
_cell.length_a   1.000
_cell.length_b   1.000
_cell.length_c   1.000
_cell.angle_alpha   90.00
_cell.angle_beta   90.00
_cell.angle_gamma   90.00
#
_symmetry.space_group_name_H-M   'P 1'
#
loop_
_entity.id
_entity.type
_entity.pdbx_description
1 polymer ?
#
loop_
_entity_poly.entity_id
_entity_poly.type
_entity_poly.pdbx_seq_one_letter_code
_entity_poly.pdbx_strand_id
1 'polypeptide(L)'
;RFNIRSVDGPDDFASMEEVLQRRFARYHSAQEEKDQPGYKPDLAFSILPDLLIVDGGKGQLSRAVKVIEEQGLQGQFAIVGLAKQEEELFLPGKSDSIRLDEHSQGFYLIQRIRDEAHRFAITAHRQRRGKIGLASRLDAIPGVGPERRKALLQHFGSIENILAANVEEIAQIKGIGADLAQAIKTQLE
;
A
#
# COMPACT_ATOMS: atom_id res chain seq x y z
N ARG A 1 -4.77 0.88 -4.11
CA ARG A 1 -3.71 0.20 -3.32
C ARG A 1 -3.74 -1.29 -3.66
N PHE A 2 -2.60 -1.94 -3.70
CA PHE A 2 -2.49 -3.37 -3.99
C PHE A 2 -1.70 -4.01 -2.86
N ASN A 3 -2.30 -4.98 -2.17
CA ASN A 3 -1.55 -5.86 -1.27
C ASN A 3 -0.88 -6.92 -2.13
N ILE A 4 0.42 -7.11 -1.93
CA ILE A 4 1.21 -8.19 -2.55
C ILE A 4 0.67 -9.53 -2.05
N ARG A 5 0.49 -10.49 -2.97
CA ARG A 5 -0.15 -11.78 -2.70
C ARG A 5 0.70 -12.97 -3.09
N SER A 6 1.49 -12.86 -4.16
CA SER A 6 2.19 -13.99 -4.78
C SER A 6 3.70 -13.93 -4.66
N VAL A 7 4.24 -12.92 -3.97
CA VAL A 7 5.68 -12.73 -3.78
C VAL A 7 6.05 -13.10 -2.35
N ASP A 8 6.98 -14.04 -2.23
CA ASP A 8 7.54 -14.47 -0.96
C ASP A 8 8.82 -13.68 -0.63
N GLY A 9 8.86 -13.09 0.56
CA GLY A 9 10.00 -12.29 1.03
C GLY A 9 10.06 -10.87 0.44
N PRO A 10 11.13 -10.12 0.76
CA PRO A 10 11.31 -8.74 0.31
C PRO A 10 11.88 -8.69 -1.12
N ASP A 11 11.04 -8.98 -2.11
CA ASP A 11 11.37 -8.79 -3.53
C ASP A 11 10.56 -7.64 -4.11
N ASP A 12 11.18 -6.46 -4.15
CA ASP A 12 10.57 -5.22 -4.65
C ASP A 12 10.29 -5.29 -6.16
N PHE A 13 11.10 -6.02 -6.93
CA PHE A 13 10.91 -6.15 -8.38
C PHE A 13 9.67 -6.99 -8.67
N ALA A 14 9.60 -8.18 -8.09
CA ALA A 14 8.45 -9.07 -8.27
C ALA A 14 7.16 -8.44 -7.71
N SER A 15 7.26 -7.73 -6.58
CA SER A 15 6.12 -7.02 -5.98
C SER A 15 5.57 -5.93 -6.92
N MET A 16 6.46 -5.14 -7.53
CA MET A 16 6.07 -4.11 -8.48
C MET A 16 5.47 -4.71 -9.76
N GLU A 17 6.06 -5.79 -10.31
CA GLU A 17 5.50 -6.52 -11.45
C GLU A 17 4.06 -7.00 -11.16
N GLU A 18 3.83 -7.63 -10.00
CA GLU A 18 2.50 -8.09 -9.58
C GLU A 18 1.49 -6.94 -9.53
N VAL A 19 1.89 -5.79 -8.99
CA VAL A 19 1.03 -4.60 -8.88
C VAL A 19 0.65 -4.06 -10.25
N LEU A 20 1.62 -3.93 -11.17
CA LEU A 20 1.37 -3.42 -12.52
C LEU A 20 0.48 -4.36 -13.32
N GLN A 21 0.76 -5.67 -13.29
CA GLN A 21 -0.06 -6.68 -13.96
C GLN A 21 -1.52 -6.61 -13.48
N ARG A 22 -1.73 -6.54 -12.16
CA ARG A 22 -3.07 -6.46 -11.58
C ARG A 22 -3.75 -5.12 -11.84
N ARG A 23 -3.01 -4.03 -11.93
CA ARG A 23 -3.56 -2.71 -12.30
C ARG A 23 -4.08 -2.72 -13.74
N PHE A 24 -3.29 -3.23 -14.68
CA PHE A 24 -3.66 -3.22 -16.09
C PHE A 24 -4.69 -4.31 -16.44
N ALA A 25 -4.69 -5.45 -15.74
CA ALA A 25 -5.78 -6.42 -15.84
C ALA A 25 -7.14 -5.79 -15.48
N ARG A 26 -7.20 -4.96 -14.43
CA ARG A 26 -8.43 -4.22 -14.09
C ARG A 26 -8.82 -3.19 -15.13
N TYR A 27 -7.84 -2.60 -15.82
CA TYR A 27 -8.11 -1.69 -16.93
C TYR A 27 -8.76 -2.42 -18.10
N HIS A 28 -8.22 -3.57 -18.49
CA HIS A 28 -8.80 -4.40 -19.55
C HIS A 28 -10.23 -4.83 -19.20
N SER A 29 -10.47 -5.34 -17.98
CA SER A 29 -11.83 -5.67 -17.54
C SER A 29 -12.77 -4.47 -17.58
N ALA A 30 -12.30 -3.28 -17.19
CA ALA A 30 -13.10 -2.06 -17.26
C ALA A 30 -13.44 -1.65 -18.71
N GLN A 31 -12.57 -1.94 -19.69
CA GLN A 31 -12.89 -1.72 -21.11
C GLN A 31 -13.92 -2.73 -21.63
N GLU A 32 -13.84 -3.99 -21.22
CA GLU A 32 -14.80 -5.04 -21.61
C GLU A 32 -16.21 -4.79 -21.06
N GLU A 33 -16.32 -4.26 -19.84
CA GLU A 33 -17.60 -3.98 -19.18
C GLU A 33 -18.24 -2.66 -19.63
N LYS A 34 -17.50 -1.81 -20.37
CA LYS A 34 -17.90 -0.43 -20.69
C LYS A 34 -19.24 -0.34 -21.43
N ASP A 35 -19.55 -1.34 -22.25
CA ASP A 35 -20.77 -1.38 -23.06
C ASP A 35 -21.95 -2.10 -22.36
N GLN A 36 -21.76 -2.57 -21.12
CA GLN A 36 -22.81 -3.25 -20.38
C GLN A 36 -23.84 -2.26 -19.80
N PRO A 37 -25.14 -2.58 -19.87
CA PRO A 37 -26.18 -1.76 -19.26
C PRO A 37 -25.94 -1.57 -17.75
N GLY A 38 -25.90 -0.31 -17.29
CA GLY A 38 -25.68 0.02 -15.89
C GLY A 38 -24.21 0.06 -15.45
N TYR A 39 -23.27 -0.04 -16.38
CA TYR A 39 -21.84 0.15 -16.11
C TYR A 39 -21.58 1.50 -15.43
N LYS A 40 -20.83 1.44 -14.31
CA LYS A 40 -20.33 2.62 -13.61
C LYS A 40 -18.80 2.53 -13.57
N PRO A 41 -18.08 3.40 -14.29
CA PRO A 41 -16.63 3.31 -14.36
C PRO A 41 -15.99 3.61 -13.01
N ASP A 42 -15.12 2.71 -12.55
CA ASP A 42 -14.10 3.08 -11.57
C ASP A 42 -13.01 3.84 -12.32
N LEU A 43 -13.05 5.17 -12.23
CA LEU A 43 -12.11 6.06 -12.94
C LEU A 43 -10.63 5.71 -12.66
N ALA A 44 -10.32 5.13 -11.50
CA ALA A 44 -8.94 4.77 -11.13
C ALA A 44 -8.37 3.62 -11.97
N PHE A 45 -9.23 2.81 -12.59
CA PHE A 45 -8.87 1.69 -13.45
C PHE A 45 -9.44 1.79 -14.86
N SER A 46 -10.42 2.65 -15.13
CA SER A 46 -11.05 2.77 -16.46
C SER A 46 -10.26 3.69 -17.40
N ILE A 47 -9.25 4.40 -16.90
CA ILE A 47 -8.46 5.39 -17.62
C ILE A 47 -6.96 5.10 -17.43
N LEU A 48 -6.19 5.18 -18.52
CA LEU A 48 -4.73 5.13 -18.47
C LEU A 48 -4.15 6.47 -18.02
N PRO A 49 -3.02 6.48 -17.28
CA PRO A 49 -2.34 7.73 -16.96
C PRO A 49 -1.66 8.30 -18.21
N ASP A 50 -1.36 9.61 -18.23
CA ASP A 50 -0.47 10.18 -19.24
C ASP A 50 1.01 9.87 -18.96
N LEU A 51 1.36 9.72 -17.67
CA LEU A 51 2.70 9.42 -17.18
C LEU A 51 2.63 8.42 -16.02
N LEU A 52 3.40 7.35 -16.13
CA LEU A 52 3.67 6.41 -15.05
C LEU A 52 5.11 6.63 -14.53
N ILE A 53 5.24 6.95 -13.24
CA ILE A 53 6.53 7.05 -12.56
C ILE A 53 6.72 5.84 -11.67
N VAL A 54 7.85 5.16 -11.84
CA VAL A 54 8.25 4.01 -11.02
C VAL A 54 9.34 4.45 -10.05
N ASP A 55 9.15 4.20 -8.75
CA ASP A 55 10.18 4.46 -7.72
C ASP A 55 11.30 3.41 -7.85
N GLY A 56 12.38 3.76 -8.53
CA GLY A 56 13.47 2.86 -8.84
C GLY A 56 14.25 3.27 -10.08
N GLY A 57 15.50 2.77 -10.17
CA GLY A 57 16.37 3.02 -11.31
C GLY A 57 16.05 2.14 -12.52
N LYS A 58 17.05 1.95 -13.38
CA LYS A 58 16.91 1.20 -14.66
C LYS A 58 16.34 -0.22 -14.49
N GLY A 59 16.70 -0.92 -13.41
CA GLY A 59 16.23 -2.28 -13.14
C GLY A 59 14.71 -2.32 -12.98
N GLN A 60 14.16 -1.45 -12.14
CA GLN A 60 12.72 -1.37 -11.89
C GLN A 60 11.98 -0.90 -13.15
N LEU A 61 12.52 0.12 -13.82
CA LEU A 61 11.94 0.61 -15.07
C LEU A 61 11.85 -0.49 -16.13
N SER A 62 12.91 -1.29 -16.31
CA SER A 62 12.93 -2.37 -17.29
C SER A 62 11.85 -3.42 -17.04
N ARG A 63 11.64 -3.80 -15.77
CA ARG A 63 10.55 -4.72 -15.38
C ARG A 63 9.17 -4.13 -15.66
N ALA A 64 8.97 -2.87 -15.33
CA ALA A 64 7.70 -2.18 -15.58
C ALA A 64 7.40 -2.07 -17.09
N VAL A 65 8.40 -1.77 -17.90
CA VAL A 65 8.28 -1.75 -19.38
C VAL A 65 7.87 -3.12 -19.91
N LYS A 66 8.50 -4.20 -19.44
CA LYS A 66 8.13 -5.57 -19.83
C LYS A 66 6.66 -5.89 -19.54
N VAL A 67 6.17 -5.50 -18.36
CA VAL A 67 4.74 -5.70 -18.01
C VAL A 67 3.83 -4.89 -18.94
N ILE A 68 4.19 -3.65 -19.29
CA ILE A 68 3.40 -2.81 -20.21
C ILE A 68 3.32 -3.45 -21.60
N GLU A 69 4.45 -3.98 -22.09
CA GLU A 69 4.52 -4.70 -23.36
C GLU A 69 3.65 -5.97 -23.34
N GLU A 70 3.76 -6.78 -22.29
CA GLU A 70 2.93 -7.98 -22.09
C GLU A 70 1.42 -7.68 -22.02
N GLN A 71 1.05 -6.50 -21.51
CA GLN A 71 -0.34 -6.03 -21.42
C GLN A 71 -0.83 -5.34 -22.71
N GLY A 72 0.01 -5.21 -23.75
CA GLY A 72 -0.34 -4.56 -25.01
C GLY A 72 -0.54 -3.04 -24.90
N LEU A 73 0.06 -2.41 -23.90
CA LEU A 73 -0.11 -0.97 -23.60
C LEU A 73 1.10 -0.12 -24.01
N GLN A 74 2.03 -0.69 -24.78
CA GLN A 74 3.20 0.04 -25.25
C GLN A 74 2.80 1.26 -26.09
N GLY A 75 3.40 2.42 -25.78
CA GLY A 75 3.15 3.67 -26.49
C GLY A 75 1.84 4.36 -26.14
N GLN A 76 1.02 3.81 -25.23
CA GLN A 76 -0.23 4.44 -24.79
C GLN A 76 0.00 5.60 -23.82
N PHE A 77 1.13 5.60 -23.10
CA PHE A 77 1.50 6.62 -22.13
C PHE A 77 3.02 6.64 -21.89
N ALA A 78 3.51 7.73 -21.30
CA ALA A 78 4.92 7.84 -20.93
C ALA A 78 5.22 7.02 -19.66
N ILE A 79 6.38 6.39 -19.60
CA ILE A 79 6.89 5.74 -18.39
C ILE A 79 8.31 6.19 -18.11
N VAL A 80 8.59 6.49 -16.84
CA VAL A 80 9.93 6.86 -16.35
C VAL A 80 10.24 6.16 -15.03
N GLY A 81 11.51 5.84 -14.82
CA GLY A 81 12.03 5.43 -13.52
C GLY A 81 12.60 6.63 -12.77
N LEU A 82 12.35 6.74 -11.48
CA LEU A 82 12.88 7.80 -10.62
C LEU A 82 13.85 7.21 -9.61
N ALA A 83 15.14 7.54 -9.70
CA ALA A 83 16.14 7.09 -8.73
C ALA A 83 16.28 8.08 -7.55
N LYS A 84 16.34 7.52 -6.33
CA LYS A 84 16.20 8.28 -5.08
C LYS A 84 17.32 9.28 -4.76
N GLN A 85 18.57 9.04 -5.18
CA GLN A 85 19.70 9.85 -4.70
C GLN A 85 19.76 11.24 -5.34
N GLU A 86 19.31 11.40 -6.58
CA GLU A 86 19.51 12.63 -7.37
C GLU A 86 18.24 13.06 -8.14
N GLU A 87 17.07 12.48 -7.82
CA GLU A 87 15.82 12.60 -8.60
C GLU A 87 16.01 12.35 -10.11
N GLU A 88 16.96 11.49 -10.46
CA GLU A 88 17.29 11.18 -11.84
C GLU A 88 16.15 10.43 -12.51
N LEU A 89 15.73 10.92 -13.67
CA LEU A 89 14.71 10.31 -14.51
C LEU A 89 15.37 9.39 -15.53
N PHE A 90 15.00 8.11 -15.50
CA PHE A 90 15.40 7.12 -16.49
C PHE A 90 14.29 6.90 -17.50
N LEU A 91 14.64 6.91 -18.78
CA LEU A 91 13.72 6.65 -19.88
C LEU A 91 13.96 5.26 -20.46
N PRO A 92 12.90 4.56 -20.92
CA PRO A 92 13.05 3.30 -21.62
C PRO A 92 13.98 3.41 -22.82
N GLY A 93 14.91 2.46 -22.96
CA GLY A 93 15.84 2.41 -24.09
C GLY A 93 16.91 3.51 -24.12
N LYS A 94 17.05 4.33 -23.06
CA LYS A 94 18.10 5.35 -22.95
C LYS A 94 19.14 4.92 -21.92
N SER A 95 20.42 5.06 -22.28
CA SER A 95 21.54 4.79 -21.38
C SER A 95 21.67 5.87 -20.31
N ASP A 96 21.40 7.12 -20.66
CA ASP A 96 21.66 8.27 -19.81
C ASP A 96 20.38 8.69 -19.09
N SER A 97 20.51 9.10 -17.84
CA SER A 97 19.42 9.71 -17.08
C SER A 97 19.25 11.18 -17.46
N ILE A 98 18.04 11.68 -17.25
CA ILE A 98 17.75 13.11 -17.27
C ILE A 98 17.86 13.63 -15.85
N ARG A 99 18.74 14.60 -15.64
CA ARG A 99 18.78 15.42 -14.44
C ARG A 99 17.98 16.69 -14.69
N LEU A 100 17.01 16.94 -13.82
CA LEU A 100 16.28 18.20 -13.81
C LEU A 100 17.12 19.23 -13.05
N ASP A 101 17.00 20.50 -13.44
CA ASP A 101 17.54 21.61 -12.65
C ASP A 101 16.84 21.63 -11.27
N GLU A 102 17.63 21.66 -10.20
CA GLU A 102 17.19 21.59 -8.79
C GLU A 102 16.25 22.74 -8.38
N HIS A 103 16.25 23.84 -9.15
CA HIS A 103 15.38 25.00 -8.94
C HIS A 103 14.22 25.05 -9.93
N SER A 104 14.09 24.06 -10.81
CA SER A 104 12.99 23.99 -11.77
C SER A 104 11.67 23.54 -11.14
N GLN A 105 10.56 24.01 -11.70
CA GLN A 105 9.23 23.54 -11.29
C GLN A 105 9.01 22.06 -11.57
N GLY A 106 9.68 21.51 -12.59
CA GLY A 106 9.64 20.07 -12.91
C GLY A 106 10.24 19.24 -11.78
N PHE A 107 11.40 19.64 -11.26
CA PHE A 107 12.06 18.98 -10.14
C PHE A 107 11.15 18.93 -8.90
N TYR A 108 10.59 20.07 -8.50
CA TYR A 108 9.67 20.13 -7.35
C TYR A 108 8.36 19.34 -7.56
N LEU A 109 7.88 19.23 -8.80
CA LEU A 109 6.72 18.39 -9.10
C LEU A 109 7.04 16.90 -8.88
N ILE A 110 8.17 16.42 -9.40
CA ILE A 110 8.61 15.03 -9.24
C ILE A 110 8.80 14.68 -7.77
N GLN A 111 9.44 15.56 -6.99
CA GLN A 111 9.60 15.39 -5.55
C GLN A 111 8.25 15.23 -4.84
N ARG A 112 7.28 16.12 -5.10
CA ARG A 112 5.94 16.03 -4.50
C ARG A 112 5.21 14.74 -4.86
N ILE A 113 5.32 14.27 -6.11
CA ILE A 113 4.72 12.99 -6.53
C ILE A 113 5.35 11.83 -5.74
N ARG A 114 6.67 11.80 -5.63
CA ARG A 114 7.39 10.76 -4.89
C ARG A 114 7.02 10.79 -3.40
N ASP A 115 7.06 11.95 -2.78
CA ASP A 115 6.79 12.12 -1.36
C ASP A 115 5.36 11.69 -1.03
N GLU A 116 4.40 11.99 -1.91
CA GLU A 116 3.02 11.54 -1.74
C GLU A 116 2.89 10.01 -1.90
N ALA A 117 3.59 9.41 -2.87
CA ALA A 117 3.65 7.94 -3.02
C ALA A 117 4.27 7.26 -1.78
N HIS A 118 5.37 7.81 -1.25
CA HIS A 118 6.02 7.32 -0.02
C HIS A 118 5.12 7.51 1.20
N ARG A 119 4.42 8.64 1.33
CA ARG A 119 3.46 8.90 2.41
C ARG A 119 2.36 7.85 2.45
N PHE A 120 1.79 7.49 1.29
CA PHE A 120 0.79 6.43 1.20
C PHE A 120 1.36 5.06 1.59
N ALA A 121 2.56 4.72 1.12
CA ALA A 121 3.22 3.45 1.46
C ALA A 121 3.49 3.35 2.97
N ILE A 122 4.10 4.37 3.58
CA ILE A 122 4.40 4.42 5.01
C ILE A 122 3.11 4.32 5.83
N THR A 123 2.07 5.06 5.47
CA THR A 123 0.78 5.03 6.18
C THR A 123 0.15 3.65 6.12
N ALA A 124 0.15 3.00 4.95
CA ALA A 124 -0.37 1.64 4.79
C ALA A 124 0.44 0.61 5.60
N HIS A 125 1.78 0.70 5.58
CA HIS A 125 2.63 -0.17 6.39
C HIS A 125 2.47 0.07 7.89
N ARG A 126 2.26 1.31 8.34
CA ARG A 126 1.95 1.62 9.75
C ARG A 126 0.61 1.01 10.15
N GLN A 127 -0.44 1.18 9.37
CA GLN A 127 -1.75 0.58 9.65
C GLN A 127 -1.68 -0.96 9.68
N ARG A 128 -0.93 -1.59 8.76
CA ARG A 128 -0.77 -3.05 8.73
C ARG A 128 0.08 -3.57 9.88
N ARG A 129 1.22 -2.92 10.18
CA ARG A 129 2.08 -3.28 11.33
C ARG A 129 1.38 -3.07 12.66
N GLY A 130 0.59 -1.99 12.78
CA GLY A 130 -0.33 -1.78 13.88
C GLY A 130 -1.18 -3.04 14.04
N LYS A 131 -2.02 -3.39 13.06
CA LYS A 131 -2.92 -4.55 13.14
C LYS A 131 -2.23 -5.90 13.44
N ILE A 132 -1.03 -6.15 12.89
CA ILE A 132 -0.30 -7.42 13.09
C ILE A 132 0.37 -7.47 14.47
N GLY A 133 1.05 -6.39 14.90
CA GLY A 133 1.60 -6.30 16.25
C GLY A 133 0.51 -6.29 17.33
N LEU A 134 -0.65 -5.73 16.98
CA LEU A 134 -1.87 -5.73 17.78
C LEU A 134 -2.43 -7.13 18.04
N ALA A 135 -2.52 -7.96 17.00
CA ALA A 135 -3.04 -9.32 17.13
C ALA A 135 -2.10 -10.19 17.98
N SER A 136 -0.79 -10.12 17.72
CA SER A 136 0.19 -10.98 18.40
C SER A 136 0.34 -10.71 19.90
N ARG A 137 0.18 -9.46 20.35
CA ARG A 137 0.26 -9.13 21.79
C ARG A 137 -0.99 -9.55 22.54
N LEU A 138 -2.17 -9.35 21.95
CA LEU A 138 -3.44 -9.80 22.53
C LEU A 138 -3.54 -11.34 22.54
N ASP A 139 -2.98 -12.02 21.53
CA ASP A 139 -2.94 -13.50 21.46
C ASP A 139 -2.05 -14.13 22.54
N ALA A 140 -1.08 -13.38 23.08
CA ALA A 140 -0.23 -13.85 24.16
C ALA A 140 -0.93 -13.78 25.54
N ILE A 141 -2.09 -13.12 25.64
CA ILE A 141 -2.82 -12.92 26.90
C ILE A 141 -3.69 -14.14 27.21
N PRO A 142 -3.42 -14.87 28.31
CA PRO A 142 -4.24 -16.01 28.69
C PRO A 142 -5.71 -15.60 28.86
N GLY A 143 -6.62 -16.29 28.17
CA GLY A 143 -8.05 -16.01 28.19
C GLY A 143 -8.55 -15.04 27.11
N VAL A 144 -7.67 -14.42 26.33
CA VAL A 144 -8.04 -13.61 25.16
C VAL A 144 -7.99 -14.46 23.89
N GLY A 145 -9.12 -15.11 23.59
CA GLY A 145 -9.29 -15.87 22.36
C GLY A 145 -9.61 -15.00 21.13
N PRO A 146 -9.70 -15.61 19.93
CA PRO A 146 -9.89 -14.91 18.66
C PRO A 146 -11.10 -13.97 18.62
N GLU A 147 -12.22 -14.38 19.22
CA GLU A 147 -13.47 -13.62 19.31
C GLU A 147 -13.34 -12.37 20.19
N ARG A 148 -12.75 -12.51 21.39
CA ARG A 148 -12.53 -11.40 22.33
C ARG A 148 -11.54 -10.39 21.76
N ARG A 149 -10.48 -10.88 21.12
CA ARG A 149 -9.52 -10.05 20.37
C ARG A 149 -10.20 -9.24 19.29
N LYS A 150 -11.02 -9.88 18.46
CA LYS A 150 -11.74 -9.18 17.38
C LYS A 150 -12.64 -8.09 17.95
N ALA A 151 -13.34 -8.36 19.05
CA ALA A 151 -14.18 -7.37 19.71
C ALA A 151 -13.38 -6.17 20.28
N LEU A 152 -12.24 -6.43 20.94
CA LEU A 152 -11.31 -5.39 21.41
C LEU A 152 -10.81 -4.50 20.26
N LEU A 153 -10.37 -5.12 19.17
CA LEU A 153 -9.87 -4.42 17.99
C LEU A 153 -10.96 -3.62 17.25
N GLN A 154 -12.18 -4.14 17.21
CA GLN A 154 -13.31 -3.44 16.61
C GLN A 154 -13.76 -2.24 17.44
N HIS A 155 -13.72 -2.35 18.76
CA HIS A 155 -14.15 -1.28 19.66
C HIS A 155 -13.10 -0.17 19.78
N PHE A 156 -11.85 -0.52 20.09
CA PHE A 156 -10.81 0.47 20.40
C PHE A 156 -9.91 0.83 19.21
N GLY A 157 -9.87 0.01 18.15
CA GLY A 157 -9.10 0.28 16.93
C GLY A 157 -7.57 0.09 17.03
N SER A 158 -6.94 0.41 18.16
CA SER A 158 -5.49 0.22 18.41
C SER A 158 -5.16 -0.19 19.87
N ILE A 159 -3.95 -0.71 20.13
CA ILE A 159 -3.51 -1.12 21.48
C ILE A 159 -3.25 0.11 22.31
N GLU A 160 -2.74 1.18 21.69
CA GLU A 160 -2.56 2.47 22.34
C GLU A 160 -3.90 2.99 22.89
N ASN A 161 -4.99 2.81 22.13
CA ASN A 161 -6.33 3.15 22.60
C ASN A 161 -6.83 2.20 23.70
N ILE A 162 -6.46 0.91 23.67
CA ILE A 162 -6.77 -0.05 24.75
C ILE A 162 -6.00 0.33 26.03
N LEU A 163 -4.73 0.74 25.92
CA LEU A 163 -3.91 1.19 27.05
C LEU A 163 -4.41 2.51 27.64
N ALA A 164 -4.87 3.42 26.79
CA ALA A 164 -5.47 4.68 27.19
C ALA A 164 -6.86 4.51 27.83
N ALA A 165 -7.58 3.43 27.49
CA ALA A 165 -8.88 3.12 28.06
C ALA A 165 -8.78 2.73 29.55
N ASN A 166 -9.85 3.00 30.29
CA ASN A 166 -9.96 2.52 31.66
C ASN A 166 -10.40 1.04 31.68
N VAL A 167 -10.18 0.37 32.81
CA VAL A 167 -10.48 -1.07 32.95
C VAL A 167 -11.98 -1.34 32.79
N GLU A 168 -12.81 -0.39 33.18
CA GLU A 168 -14.27 -0.45 33.09
C GLU A 168 -14.74 -0.46 31.63
N GLU A 169 -14.17 0.38 30.76
CA GLU A 169 -14.43 0.43 29.32
C GLU A 169 -14.02 -0.88 28.64
N ILE A 170 -12.88 -1.46 29.03
CA ILE A 170 -12.43 -2.76 28.50
C ILE A 170 -13.40 -3.88 28.93
N ALA A 171 -13.91 -3.83 30.16
CA ALA A 171 -14.86 -4.80 30.70
C ALA A 171 -16.28 -4.69 30.12
N GLN A 172 -16.61 -3.61 29.39
CA GLN A 172 -17.89 -3.50 28.68
C GLN A 172 -17.96 -4.44 27.46
N ILE A 173 -16.83 -4.95 26.99
CA ILE A 173 -16.80 -5.87 25.86
C ILE A 173 -17.36 -7.23 26.27
N LYS A 174 -18.32 -7.71 25.48
CA LYS A 174 -18.98 -9.00 25.71
C LYS A 174 -17.95 -10.13 25.89
N GLY A 175 -17.99 -10.75 27.07
CA GLY A 175 -17.13 -11.87 27.42
C GLY A 175 -15.77 -11.49 28.04
N ILE A 176 -15.51 -10.20 28.28
CA ILE A 176 -14.37 -9.71 29.05
C ILE A 176 -14.89 -9.21 30.41
N GLY A 177 -14.58 -9.95 31.48
CA GLY A 177 -14.89 -9.51 32.85
C GLY A 177 -13.82 -8.55 33.40
N ALA A 178 -14.09 -7.96 34.56
CA ALA A 178 -13.16 -7.01 35.21
C ALA A 178 -11.75 -7.60 35.42
N ASP A 179 -11.66 -8.87 35.85
CA ASP A 179 -10.37 -9.54 36.07
C ASP A 179 -9.56 -9.69 34.77
N LEU A 180 -10.23 -10.04 33.67
CA LEU A 180 -9.58 -10.17 32.37
C LEU A 180 -9.22 -8.80 31.78
N ALA A 181 -10.05 -7.78 31.99
CA ALA A 181 -9.76 -6.40 31.59
C ALA A 181 -8.52 -5.86 32.30
N GLN A 182 -8.38 -6.13 33.60
CA GLN A 182 -7.20 -5.76 34.38
C GLN A 182 -5.95 -6.51 33.88
N ALA A 183 -6.07 -7.83 33.64
CA ALA A 183 -4.98 -8.63 33.09
C ALA A 183 -4.53 -8.15 31.71
N ILE A 184 -5.48 -7.77 30.85
CA ILE A 184 -5.19 -7.18 29.53
C ILE A 184 -4.37 -5.90 29.68
N LYS A 185 -4.78 -5.00 30.59
CA LYS A 185 -4.08 -3.73 30.79
C LYS A 185 -2.65 -3.95 31.31
N THR A 186 -2.50 -4.81 32.31
CA THR A 186 -1.19 -5.11 32.92
C THR A 186 -0.23 -5.82 31.97
N GLN A 187 -0.70 -6.66 31.05
CA GLN A 187 0.17 -7.32 30.06
C GLN A 187 0.50 -6.48 28.83
N LEU A 188 -0.26 -5.40 28.59
CA LEU A 188 -0.02 -4.49 27.48
C LEU A 188 0.88 -3.29 27.87
N GLU A 189 0.93 -2.94 29.15
CA GLU A 189 1.89 -1.99 29.75
C GLU A 189 3.34 -2.51 29.67
#